data_AF-A0A8J4R6D4-F1
#
_entry.id   AF-A0A8J4R6D4-F1
#
_cell.length_a   1.000
_cell.length_b   1.000
_cell.length_c   1.000
_cell.angle_alpha   90.00
_cell.angle_beta   90.00
_cell.angle_gamma   90.00
#
_symmetry.space_group_name_H-M   'P 1'
#
loop_
_entity.id
_entity.type
_entity.pdbx_description
1 polymer ?
#
loop_
_entity_poly.entity_id
_entity_poly.type
_entity_poly.pdbx_seq_one_letter_code
_entity_poly.pdbx_strand_id
1 'polypeptide(L)'
;MEQIMGAIQDVALAMREGNSALREGNLIFERSLARLPIHEQEVFYLLDEIGFDSILRTRVYLYLIKNPDMLRAFIGYPVEERKELLFTMMARLKELKSFNFKCYNPALPIKFNKKNQPVLNSFKASDTSKLFKASADF
;
A
#
# COMPACT_ATOMS: atom_id res chain seq x y z
N MET A 1 22.84 -46.65 32.46
CA MET A 1 22.56 -45.34 33.09
C MET A 1 23.31 -44.21 32.40
N GLU A 2 24.62 -44.32 32.21
CA GLU A 2 25.46 -43.29 31.55
C GLU A 2 25.03 -42.95 30.11
N GLN A 3 24.75 -43.96 29.28
CA GLN A 3 24.30 -43.75 27.89
C GLN A 3 22.94 -43.05 27.79
N ILE A 4 22.03 -43.31 28.75
CA ILE A 4 20.70 -42.68 28.79
C ILE A 4 20.85 -41.20 29.16
N MET A 5 21.74 -40.89 30.10
CA MET A 5 22.02 -39.51 30.51
C MET A 5 22.65 -38.69 29.38
N GLY A 6 23.59 -39.28 28.63
CA GLY A 6 24.19 -38.67 27.43
C GLY A 6 23.15 -38.38 26.35
N ALA A 7 22.29 -39.36 26.02
CA ALA A 7 21.24 -39.16 25.03
C ALA A 7 20.23 -38.06 25.42
N ILE A 8 19.87 -37.96 26.71
CA ILE A 8 19.01 -36.88 27.21
C ILE A 8 19.70 -35.51 27.08
N GLN A 9 21.00 -35.45 27.32
CA GLN A 9 21.80 -34.23 27.18
C GLN A 9 21.90 -33.77 25.72
N ASP A 10 22.09 -34.71 24.79
CA ASP A 10 22.14 -34.43 23.35
C ASP A 10 20.79 -33.90 22.84
N VAL A 11 19.68 -34.50 23.29
CA VAL A 11 18.33 -34.00 22.96
C VAL A 11 18.12 -32.59 23.53
N ALA A 12 18.51 -32.33 24.77
CA ALA A 12 18.38 -31.01 25.38
C ALA A 12 19.21 -29.95 24.66
N LEU A 13 20.41 -30.30 24.20
CA LEU A 13 21.28 -29.43 23.42
C LEU A 13 20.66 -29.14 22.05
N ALA A 14 20.22 -30.17 21.33
CA ALA A 14 19.57 -30.02 20.02
C ALA A 14 18.30 -29.15 20.11
N MET A 15 17.48 -29.32 21.16
CA MET A 15 16.30 -28.50 21.39
C MET A 15 16.68 -27.03 21.67
N ARG A 16 17.73 -26.79 22.45
CA ARG A 16 18.20 -25.43 22.75
C ARG A 16 18.72 -24.72 21.49
N GLU A 17 19.47 -25.43 20.66
CA GLU A 17 19.96 -24.93 19.38
C GLU A 17 18.81 -24.65 18.42
N GLY A 18 17.85 -25.57 18.29
CA GLY A 18 16.64 -25.38 17.49
C GLY A 18 15.82 -24.15 17.92
N ASN A 19 15.62 -23.97 19.23
CA ASN A 19 14.93 -22.79 19.76
C ASN A 19 15.70 -21.48 19.48
N SER A 20 17.03 -21.53 19.51
CA SER A 20 17.88 -20.38 19.21
C SER A 20 17.79 -20.00 17.73
N ALA A 21 17.84 -20.99 16.83
CA ALA A 21 17.67 -20.80 15.39
C ALA A 21 16.28 -20.23 15.05
N LEU A 22 15.22 -20.72 15.70
CA LEU A 22 13.85 -20.17 15.53
C LEU A 22 13.77 -18.70 15.97
N ARG A 23 14.37 -18.36 17.11
CA ARG A 23 14.39 -16.98 17.60
C ARG A 23 15.13 -16.05 16.65
N GLU A 24 16.28 -16.48 16.13
CA GLU A 24 17.04 -15.70 15.16
C GLU A 24 16.28 -15.55 13.83
N GLY A 25 15.66 -16.62 13.35
CA GLY A 25 14.78 -16.60 12.17
C GLY A 25 13.64 -15.60 12.30
N ASN A 26 12.96 -15.56 13.46
CA ASN A 26 11.90 -14.59 13.73
C ASN A 26 12.41 -13.14 13.70
N LEU A 27 13.58 -12.87 14.31
CA LEU A 27 14.16 -11.52 14.29
C LEU A 27 14.50 -11.06 12.87
N ILE A 28 15.00 -11.96 12.03
CA ILE A 28 15.27 -11.66 10.61
C ILE A 28 13.95 -11.39 9.86
N PHE A 29 12.93 -12.21 10.09
CA PHE A 29 11.61 -12.04 9.50
C PHE A 29 10.98 -10.70 9.90
N GLU A 30 10.97 -10.34 11.18
CA GLU A 30 10.47 -9.06 11.67
C GLU A 30 11.22 -7.87 11.06
N ARG A 31 12.56 -7.97 10.96
CA ARG A 31 13.38 -6.94 10.28
C ARG A 31 13.04 -6.81 8.80
N SER A 32 12.69 -7.91 8.13
CA SER A 32 12.24 -7.87 6.74
C SER A 32 10.88 -7.18 6.59
N LEU A 33 9.99 -7.35 7.57
CA LEU A 33 8.69 -6.67 7.63
C LEU A 33 8.81 -5.17 7.94
N ALA A 34 9.88 -4.73 8.61
CA ALA A 34 10.12 -3.32 8.85
C ALA A 34 10.58 -2.53 7.60
N ARG A 35 11.12 -3.21 6.58
CA ARG A 35 11.62 -2.58 5.35
C ARG A 35 10.50 -2.37 4.34
N LEU A 36 10.51 -1.27 3.61
CA LEU A 36 9.58 -1.12 2.48
C LEU A 36 9.83 -2.22 1.44
N PRO A 37 8.77 -2.80 0.84
CA PRO A 37 8.90 -3.84 -0.19
C PRO A 37 9.58 -3.34 -1.47
N ILE A 38 9.53 -2.03 -1.73
CA ILE A 38 10.16 -1.34 -2.87
C ILE A 38 10.69 0.02 -2.42
N HIS A 39 11.56 0.64 -3.21
CA HIS A 39 12.10 1.97 -2.92
C HIS A 39 11.00 3.03 -2.95
N GLU A 40 11.12 4.09 -2.13
CA GLU A 40 10.07 5.11 -2.00
C GLU A 40 9.72 5.76 -3.35
N GLN A 41 10.75 6.03 -4.16
CA GLN A 41 10.58 6.63 -5.48
C GLN A 41 9.79 5.73 -6.44
N GLU A 42 9.92 4.41 -6.33
CA GLU A 42 9.15 3.45 -7.13
C GLU A 42 7.67 3.44 -6.74
N VAL A 43 7.35 3.65 -5.45
CA VAL A 43 5.98 3.83 -5.00
C VAL A 43 5.34 5.01 -5.72
N PHE A 44 6.07 6.13 -5.86
CA PHE A 44 5.55 7.31 -6.53
C PHE A 44 5.28 7.07 -8.02
N TYR A 45 6.18 6.36 -8.72
CA TYR A 45 5.99 6.01 -10.13
C TYR A 45 4.83 5.03 -10.34
N LEU A 46 4.66 4.03 -9.48
CA LEU A 46 3.51 3.11 -9.55
C LEU A 46 2.19 3.86 -9.44
N LEU A 47 2.11 4.87 -8.57
CA LEU A 47 0.89 5.67 -8.44
C LEU A 47 0.63 6.55 -9.66
N ASP A 48 1.68 6.97 -10.37
CA ASP A 48 1.56 7.66 -11.66
C ASP A 48 1.03 6.72 -12.74
N GLU A 49 1.60 5.51 -12.85
CA GLU A 49 1.18 4.49 -13.82
C GLU A 49 -0.28 4.06 -13.64
N ILE A 50 -0.75 3.96 -12.40
CA ILE A 50 -2.16 3.65 -12.08
C ILE A 50 -3.10 4.84 -12.38
N GLY A 51 -2.56 6.02 -12.68
CA GLY A 51 -3.32 7.20 -13.05
C GLY A 51 -3.99 7.88 -11.85
N PHE A 52 -3.27 8.00 -10.74
CA PHE A 52 -3.69 8.88 -9.65
C PHE A 52 -3.43 10.35 -10.00
N ASP A 53 -4.43 11.20 -9.74
CA ASP A 53 -4.30 12.66 -9.86
C ASP A 53 -3.18 13.18 -8.94
N SER A 54 -2.49 14.24 -9.36
CA SER A 54 -1.33 14.82 -8.66
C SER A 54 -1.59 15.13 -7.17
N ILE A 55 -2.78 15.64 -6.83
CA ILE A 55 -3.13 16.00 -5.44
C ILE A 55 -3.36 14.73 -4.60
N LEU A 56 -4.04 13.74 -5.19
CA LEU A 56 -4.34 12.48 -4.52
C LEU A 56 -3.09 11.60 -4.39
N ARG A 57 -2.21 11.61 -5.39
CA ARG A 57 -0.96 10.86 -5.44
C ARG A 57 -0.08 11.13 -4.24
N THR A 58 0.12 12.40 -3.88
CA THR A 58 0.93 12.78 -2.70
C THR A 58 0.34 12.21 -1.41
N ARG A 59 -0.99 12.22 -1.26
CA ARG A 59 -1.65 11.68 -0.06
C ARG A 59 -1.55 10.16 0.01
N VAL A 60 -1.81 9.48 -1.10
CA VAL A 60 -1.70 8.02 -1.22
C VAL A 60 -0.25 7.58 -0.98
N TYR A 61 0.72 8.30 -1.54
CA TYR A 61 2.14 8.06 -1.32
C TYR A 61 2.48 8.12 0.17
N LEU A 62 2.13 9.22 0.85
CA LEU A 62 2.37 9.38 2.28
C LEU A 62 1.68 8.30 3.11
N TYR A 63 0.48 7.89 2.71
CA TYR A 63 -0.26 6.80 3.35
C TYR A 63 0.49 5.46 3.24
N LEU A 64 0.94 5.10 2.03
CA LEU A 64 1.61 3.82 1.78
C LEU A 64 3.00 3.73 2.43
N ILE A 65 3.78 4.81 2.41
CA ILE A 65 5.10 4.84 3.07
C ILE A 65 4.98 4.72 4.59
N LYS A 66 3.94 5.31 5.19
CA LYS A 66 3.66 5.17 6.62
C LYS A 66 3.13 3.79 7.02
N ASN A 67 2.58 3.03 6.07
CA ASN A 67 1.92 1.75 6.29
C ASN A 67 2.53 0.67 5.37
N PRO A 68 3.74 0.15 5.67
CA PRO A 68 4.44 -0.79 4.80
C PRO A 68 3.66 -2.08 4.52
N ASP A 69 2.84 -2.55 5.46
CA ASP A 69 1.97 -3.73 5.25
C ASP A 69 0.87 -3.46 4.22
N MET A 70 0.33 -2.24 4.21
CA MET A 70 -0.64 -1.82 3.20
C MET A 70 0.04 -1.68 1.83
N LEU A 71 1.28 -1.20 1.79
CA LEU A 71 2.08 -1.18 0.56
C LEU A 71 2.37 -2.59 0.03
N ARG A 72 2.68 -3.56 0.90
CA ARG A 72 2.83 -4.97 0.49
C ARG A 72 1.54 -5.54 -0.11
N ALA A 73 0.42 -5.33 0.58
CA ALA A 73 -0.88 -5.80 0.10
C ALA A 73 -1.24 -5.15 -1.25
N PHE A 74 -0.96 -3.86 -1.40
CA PHE A 74 -1.16 -3.10 -2.64
C PHE A 74 -0.32 -3.65 -3.81
N ILE A 75 0.98 -3.88 -3.60
CA ILE A 75 1.88 -4.42 -4.63
C ILE A 75 1.48 -5.83 -5.03
N GLY A 76 1.05 -6.66 -4.06
CA GLY A 76 0.60 -8.03 -4.33
C GLY A 76 -0.74 -8.13 -5.05
N TYR A 77 -1.50 -7.05 -5.18
CA TYR A 77 -2.84 -7.05 -5.77
C TYR A 77 -2.83 -6.85 -7.29
N PRO A 78 -3.84 -7.35 -8.05
CA PRO A 78 -3.96 -7.09 -9.49
C PRO A 78 -3.94 -5.60 -9.84
N VAL A 79 -3.18 -5.22 -10.88
CA VAL A 79 -2.89 -3.83 -11.23
C VAL A 79 -4.16 -3.04 -11.53
N GLU A 80 -5.13 -3.69 -12.16
CA GLU A 80 -6.40 -3.13 -12.60
C GLU A 80 -7.29 -2.71 -11.41
N GLU A 81 -7.18 -3.43 -10.29
CA GLU A 81 -8.03 -3.24 -9.12
C GLU A 81 -7.34 -2.47 -7.98
N ARG A 82 -6.02 -2.24 -8.09
CA ARG A 82 -5.19 -1.54 -7.09
C ARG A 82 -5.75 -0.16 -6.68
N LYS A 83 -6.40 0.54 -7.62
CA LYS A 83 -7.00 1.84 -7.37
C LYS A 83 -8.19 1.75 -6.42
N GLU A 84 -9.07 0.78 -6.63
CA GLU A 84 -10.24 0.52 -5.77
C GLU A 84 -9.81 0.00 -4.40
N LEU A 85 -8.81 -0.88 -4.38
CA LEU A 85 -8.21 -1.37 -3.14
C LEU A 85 -7.70 -0.21 -2.28
N LEU A 86 -6.92 0.71 -2.86
CA LEU A 86 -6.39 1.89 -2.17
C LEU A 86 -7.48 2.77 -1.56
N PHE A 87 -8.55 3.02 -2.31
CA PHE A 87 -9.68 3.78 -1.78
C PHE A 87 -10.34 3.06 -0.59
N THR A 88 -10.50 1.75 -0.66
CA THR A 88 -11.04 0.95 0.45
C THR A 88 -10.14 1.01 1.69
N MET A 89 -8.82 0.92 1.49
CA MET A 89 -7.82 0.99 2.57
C MET A 89 -7.85 2.35 3.27
N MET A 90 -7.84 3.45 2.50
CA MET A 90 -7.84 4.81 3.04
C MET A 90 -9.19 5.24 3.63
N ALA A 91 -10.32 4.73 3.09
CA ALA A 91 -11.65 5.01 3.62
C ALA A 91 -11.85 4.45 5.03
N ARG A 92 -11.32 3.25 5.30
CA ARG A 92 -11.38 2.65 6.64
C ARG A 92 -10.58 3.43 7.70
N LEU A 93 -9.58 4.20 7.29
CA LEU A 93 -8.65 4.87 8.21
C LEU A 93 -8.99 6.32 8.57
N LYS A 94 -10.20 6.80 8.25
CA LYS A 94 -10.64 8.20 8.51
C LYS A 94 -9.77 9.28 7.83
N GLU A 95 -8.77 8.93 7.03
CA GLU A 95 -7.90 9.88 6.33
C GLU A 95 -8.59 10.59 5.15
N LEU A 96 -9.70 10.04 4.65
CA LEU A 96 -10.50 10.61 3.56
C LEU A 96 -11.62 11.55 4.01
N LYS A 97 -11.71 11.93 5.30
CA LYS A 97 -12.81 12.80 5.79
C LYS A 97 -12.90 14.18 5.13
N SER A 98 -11.85 14.62 4.42
CA SER A 98 -11.86 15.87 3.65
C SER A 98 -12.16 15.69 2.15
N PHE A 99 -12.43 14.46 1.70
CA PHE A 99 -12.58 14.17 0.28
C PHE A 99 -14.04 14.32 -0.18
N ASN A 100 -14.30 15.37 -0.97
CA ASN A 100 -15.53 15.47 -1.73
C ASN A 100 -15.41 14.50 -2.92
N PHE A 101 -16.05 13.31 -2.83
CA PHE A 101 -15.98 12.22 -3.81
C PHE A 101 -16.51 12.56 -5.23
N LYS A 102 -16.81 13.84 -5.52
CA LYS A 102 -17.32 14.30 -6.82
C LYS A 102 -16.42 13.95 -8.02
N CYS A 103 -15.16 13.57 -7.79
CA CYS A 103 -14.22 13.19 -8.86
C CYS A 103 -14.22 11.68 -9.18
N TYR A 104 -14.87 10.84 -8.36
CA TYR A 104 -14.97 9.40 -8.59
C TYR A 104 -16.43 9.05 -8.89
N ASN A 105 -16.75 8.89 -10.18
CA ASN A 105 -18.01 8.31 -10.60
C ASN A 105 -17.78 6.84 -10.99
N PRO A 106 -18.12 5.87 -10.12
CA PRO A 106 -17.93 4.44 -10.40
C PRO A 106 -18.79 3.93 -11.56
N ALA A 107 -19.73 4.74 -12.09
CA ALA A 107 -20.61 4.38 -13.20
C ALA A 107 -20.10 4.79 -14.59
N LEU A 108 -18.90 5.38 -14.72
CA LEU A 108 -18.33 5.73 -16.03
C LEU A 108 -17.37 4.63 -16.50
N PRO A 109 -17.76 3.79 -17.49
CA PRO A 109 -16.86 2.79 -18.04
C PRO A 109 -15.65 3.46 -18.68
N ILE A 110 -14.45 2.98 -18.35
CA ILE A 110 -13.20 3.37 -19.01
C ILE A 110 -13.34 2.99 -20.48
N LYS A 111 -13.46 3.98 -21.36
CA LYS A 111 -13.51 3.74 -22.81
C LYS A 111 -12.10 3.55 -23.33
N PHE A 112 -11.83 2.38 -23.89
CA PHE A 112 -10.58 2.06 -24.57
C PHE A 112 -10.69 2.41 -26.05
N ASN A 113 -9.62 2.95 -26.63
CA ASN A 113 -9.55 3.14 -28.08
C ASN A 113 -9.33 1.78 -28.80
N LYS A 114 -9.38 1.77 -30.14
CA LYS A 114 -9.12 0.58 -30.96
C LYS A 114 -7.70 -0.02 -30.80
N LYS A 115 -6.82 0.64 -30.04
CA LYS A 115 -5.47 0.20 -29.68
C LYS A 115 -5.36 -0.20 -28.19
N ASN A 116 -6.49 -0.40 -27.50
CA ASN A 116 -6.55 -0.72 -26.07
C ASN A 116 -5.89 0.32 -25.14
N GLN A 117 -5.83 1.59 -25.54
CA GLN A 117 -5.35 2.67 -24.68
C GLN A 117 -6.54 3.38 -24.01
N PRO A 118 -6.44 3.76 -22.72
CA PRO A 118 -7.50 4.49 -22.03
C PRO A 118 -7.66 5.88 -22.65
N VAL A 119 -8.88 6.22 -23.07
CA VAL A 119 -9.20 7.55 -23.59
C VAL A 119 -9.57 8.45 -22.41
N LEU A 120 -8.70 9.37 -22.03
CA LEU A 120 -9.02 10.38 -21.02
C LEU A 120 -10.17 11.26 -21.53
N ASN A 121 -11.31 11.23 -20.84
CA ASN A 121 -12.33 12.25 -21.01
C ASN A 121 -11.73 13.60 -20.58
N SER A 122 -11.58 14.52 -21.53
CA SER A 122 -11.11 15.88 -21.27
C SER A 122 -12.12 16.62 -20.38
N PHE A 123 -11.86 16.67 -19.08
CA PHE A 123 -12.54 17.63 -18.20
C PHE A 123 -11.98 19.03 -18.52
N LYS A 124 -12.84 19.92 -19.02
CA LYS A 124 -12.47 21.32 -19.27
C LYS A 124 -12.19 22.01 -17.94
N ALA A 125 -11.04 22.66 -17.84
CA ALA A 125 -10.53 23.36 -16.65
C ALA A 125 -11.32 24.61 -16.22
N SER A 126 -12.55 24.82 -16.70
CA SER A 126 -13.33 26.04 -16.46
C SER A 126 -14.08 26.09 -15.13
N ASP A 127 -14.17 24.97 -14.40
CA ASP A 127 -15.02 24.87 -13.19
C ASP A 127 -14.28 25.12 -11.86
N THR A 128 -12.97 25.39 -11.88
CA THR A 128 -12.17 25.62 -10.66
C THR A 128 -12.41 27.01 -10.03
N SER A 129 -12.96 27.96 -10.78
CA SER A 129 -13.16 29.34 -10.31
C SER A 129 -14.30 29.52 -9.30
N LYS A 130 -15.19 28.53 -9.14
CA LYS A 130 -16.31 28.59 -8.16
C LYS A 130 -15.97 28.00 -6.80
N LEU A 131 -14.83 27.33 -6.64
CA LEU A 131 -14.43 26.67 -5.39
C LEU A 131 -13.59 27.53 -4.44
N PHE A 132 -13.02 28.65 -4.92
CA PHE A 132 -12.10 29.49 -4.13
C PHE A 132 -12.78 30.59 -3.30
N LYS A 133 -14.11 30.75 -3.33
CA LYS A 133 -14.81 31.82 -2.59
C LYS A 133 -15.21 31.48 -1.15
N ALA A 134 -14.96 30.27 -0.64
CA ALA A 134 -15.49 29.83 0.65
C ALA A 134 -14.46 29.66 1.78
N SER A 135 -13.24 30.22 1.65
CA SER A 135 -12.18 30.00 2.65
C SER A 135 -11.43 31.27 3.06
N ALA A 136 -12.13 32.42 3.10
CA ALA A 136 -11.56 33.70 3.51
C ALA A 136 -12.25 34.33 4.72
N ASP A 137 -13.02 33.56 5.50
CA ASP A 137 -13.61 34.00 6.77
C ASP A 137 -13.32 32.97 7.86
N PHE A 138 -12.13 33.04 8.47
CA PHE A 138 -11.85 32.68 9.87
C PHE A 138 -10.45 33.13 10.29
#